data_AF-A0A1W1BLK4-F1
#
_entry.id   AF-A0A1W1BLK4-F1
#
_cell.length_a   1.000
_cell.length_b   1.000
_cell.length_c   1.000
_cell.angle_alpha   90.00
_cell.angle_beta   90.00
_cell.angle_gamma   90.00
#
_symmetry.space_group_name_H-M   'P 1'
#
loop_
_entity.id
_entity.type
_entity.pdbx_description
1 polymer ?
#
loop_
_entity_poly.entity_id
_entity_poly.type
_entity_poly.pdbx_seq_one_letter_code
_entity_poly.pdbx_strand_id
1 'polypeptide(L)'
;MYNIPYWKCTVPNLEPDKLLMKRKENRFNNAKMEDKIKLIEEMIPFYGYRARKDGNISKEELTALSVIQKQYNFKTKTILTADFYKELYSFAPIFKEAIEKDRQKFAKLEQEKLEKKKNPKPPTKSKSQENNESIEALFNL
;
A
#
# COMPACT_ATOMS: atom_id res chain seq x y z
N MET A 1 13.99 7.15 22.59
CA MET A 1 14.23 5.82 21.95
C MET A 1 13.37 5.77 20.70
N TYR A 2 13.97 5.69 19.50
CA TYR A 2 13.22 5.71 18.23
C TYR A 2 12.33 4.47 18.09
N ASN A 3 11.12 4.59 17.51
CA ASN A 3 10.24 3.45 17.18
C ASN A 3 10.74 2.71 15.93
N ILE A 4 11.99 2.27 15.95
CA ILE A 4 12.56 1.49 14.85
C ILE A 4 12.18 0.01 15.05
N PRO A 5 11.64 -0.67 14.03
CA PRO A 5 11.31 -2.10 14.07
C PRO A 5 12.57 -3.02 14.13
N TYR A 6 13.37 -2.89 15.19
CA TYR A 6 14.75 -3.39 15.27
C TYR A 6 14.98 -4.85 14.88
N TRP A 7 13.98 -5.73 15.02
CA TRP A 7 14.10 -7.15 14.68
C TRP A 7 14.28 -7.37 13.16
N LYS A 8 13.84 -6.42 12.33
CA LYS A 8 14.15 -6.43 10.89
C LYS A 8 15.55 -5.92 10.56
N CYS A 9 16.28 -5.34 11.52
CA CYS A 9 17.67 -4.90 11.31
C CYS A 9 18.70 -6.00 11.57
N THR A 10 18.35 -7.02 12.35
CA THR A 10 19.34 -7.98 12.87
C THR A 10 19.29 -9.35 12.19
N VAL A 11 18.11 -9.82 11.80
CA VAL A 11 17.93 -11.13 11.14
C VAL A 11 16.78 -11.05 10.13
N PRO A 12 16.97 -11.46 8.86
CA PRO A 12 15.88 -11.56 7.89
C PRO A 12 14.78 -12.49 8.40
N ASN A 13 13.52 -12.08 8.25
CA ASN A 13 12.33 -12.87 8.61
C ASN A 13 12.17 -13.18 10.11
N LEU A 14 12.89 -12.50 11.00
CA LEU A 14 12.61 -12.60 12.44
C LEU A 14 11.24 -11.99 12.74
N GLU A 15 10.42 -12.71 13.50
CA GLU A 15 9.15 -12.16 13.96
C GLU A 15 9.38 -11.10 15.05
N PRO A 16 8.50 -10.09 15.16
CA PRO A 16 8.58 -9.12 16.25
C PRO A 16 8.51 -9.80 17.63
N ASP A 17 9.37 -9.39 18.55
CA ASP A 17 9.33 -9.84 19.95
C ASP A 17 7.94 -9.55 20.56
N LYS A 18 7.26 -10.59 21.05
CA LYS A 18 5.93 -10.50 21.67
C LYS A 18 5.89 -9.50 22.83
N LEU A 19 6.95 -9.44 23.65
CA LEU A 19 7.03 -8.51 24.78
C LEU A 19 7.12 -7.06 24.28
N LEU A 20 7.92 -6.84 23.24
CA LEU A 20 8.02 -5.53 22.60
C LEU A 20 6.68 -5.11 21.98
N MET A 21 6.03 -5.99 21.23
CA MET A 21 4.74 -5.70 20.62
C MET A 21 3.70 -5.31 21.66
N LYS A 22 3.64 -6.06 22.78
CA LYS A 22 2.77 -5.72 23.92
C LYS A 22 3.12 -4.36 24.52
N ARG A 23 4.40 -4.00 24.63
CA ARG A 23 4.81 -2.67 25.10
C ARG A 23 4.38 -1.55 24.14
N LYS A 24 4.49 -1.76 22.83
CA LYS A 24 4.03 -0.79 21.82
C LYS A 24 2.52 -0.59 21.86
N GLU A 25 1.78 -1.69 21.98
CA GLU A 25 0.33 -1.69 22.14
C GLU A 25 -0.10 -0.94 23.40
N ASN A 26 0.51 -1.27 24.55
CA ASN A 26 0.25 -0.57 25.81
C ASN A 26 0.57 0.93 25.74
N ARG A 27 1.71 1.29 25.10
CA ARG A 27 2.07 2.69 24.89
C ARG A 27 1.02 3.42 24.06
N PHE A 28 0.50 2.80 23.02
CA PHE A 28 -0.55 3.39 22.19
C PHE A 28 -1.87 3.53 22.96
N ASN A 29 -2.28 2.50 23.71
CA ASN A 29 -3.52 2.52 24.48
C ASN A 29 -3.53 3.61 25.57
N ASN A 30 -2.39 3.79 26.25
CA ASN A 30 -2.24 4.74 27.35
C ASN A 30 -1.92 6.17 26.88
N ALA A 31 -1.65 6.38 25.60
CA ALA A 31 -1.34 7.69 25.04
C ALA A 31 -2.60 8.57 24.91
N LYS A 32 -2.43 9.88 25.05
CA LYS A 32 -3.48 10.85 24.68
C LYS A 32 -3.71 10.84 23.18
N MET A 33 -4.86 11.33 22.71
CA MET A 33 -5.22 11.27 21.29
C MET A 33 -4.15 11.89 20.37
N GLU A 34 -3.65 13.07 20.73
CA GLU A 34 -2.57 13.74 19.99
C GLU A 34 -1.30 12.87 19.92
N ASP A 35 -0.92 12.23 21.03
CA ASP A 35 0.24 11.34 21.07
C ASP A 35 0.01 10.05 20.27
N LYS A 36 -1.22 9.52 20.22
CA LYS A 36 -1.57 8.37 19.35
C LYS A 36 -1.34 8.72 17.89
N ILE A 37 -1.74 9.91 17.47
CA ILE A 37 -1.52 10.41 16.11
C ILE A 37 -0.01 10.54 15.85
N LYS A 38 0.76 11.15 16.76
CA LYS A 38 2.22 11.25 16.63
C LYS A 38 2.93 9.89 16.53
N LEU A 39 2.40 8.86 17.21
CA LEU A 39 2.93 7.49 17.10
C LEU A 39 2.72 6.91 15.69
N ILE A 40 1.56 7.17 15.08
CA ILE A 40 1.27 6.74 13.70
C ILE A 40 2.12 7.54 12.70
N GLU A 41 2.19 8.87 12.86
CA GLU A 41 3.00 9.76 12.02
C GLU A 41 4.47 9.37 12.02
N GLU A 42 5.00 8.93 13.18
CA GLU A 42 6.37 8.42 13.29
C GLU A 42 6.62 7.18 12.41
N MET A 43 5.58 6.40 12.11
CA MET A 43 5.69 5.17 11.33
C MET A 43 5.58 5.38 9.81
N ILE A 44 4.88 6.41 9.37
CA ILE A 44 4.65 6.71 7.94
C ILE A 44 5.96 6.78 7.13
N PRO A 45 7.05 7.42 7.60
CA PRO A 45 8.31 7.49 6.87
C PRO A 45 8.97 6.16 6.56
N PHE A 46 8.77 5.12 7.38
CA PHE A 46 9.34 3.80 7.12
C PHE A 46 8.79 3.21 5.82
N TYR A 47 7.59 3.63 5.40
CA TYR A 47 6.95 3.19 4.17
C TYR A 47 7.27 4.08 2.95
N GLY A 48 8.17 5.06 3.09
CA GLY A 48 8.58 5.95 2.00
C GLY A 48 7.68 7.18 1.78
N TYR A 49 6.76 7.46 2.71
CA TYR A 49 5.88 8.63 2.67
C TYR A 49 6.38 9.74 3.62
N ARG A 50 5.91 10.97 3.44
CA ARG A 50 6.24 12.10 4.35
C ARG A 50 5.18 12.24 5.43
N ALA A 51 5.59 12.62 6.64
CA ALA A 51 4.70 12.95 7.75
C ALA A 51 5.27 14.12 8.58
N ARG A 52 4.40 14.92 9.20
CA ARG A 52 4.78 16.17 9.90
C ARG A 52 5.03 15.98 11.40
N LYS A 53 4.54 14.88 11.98
CA LYS A 53 4.64 14.57 13.43
C LYS A 53 4.12 15.70 14.33
N ASP A 54 3.04 16.36 13.93
CA ASP A 54 2.45 17.48 14.66
C ASP A 54 1.24 17.04 15.52
N GLY A 55 0.85 15.76 15.47
CA GLY A 55 -0.29 15.22 16.20
C GLY A 55 -1.64 15.49 15.54
N ASN A 56 -1.64 15.97 14.29
CA ASN A 56 -2.84 16.20 13.50
C ASN A 56 -2.73 15.52 12.15
N ILE A 57 -3.55 14.49 11.94
CA ILE A 57 -3.47 13.71 10.71
C ILE A 57 -4.00 14.50 9.50
N SER A 58 -3.10 14.82 8.58
CA SER A 58 -3.43 15.51 7.33
C SER A 58 -4.15 14.58 6.35
N LYS A 59 -4.78 15.16 5.31
CA LYS A 59 -5.42 14.38 4.23
C LYS A 59 -4.39 13.53 3.46
N GLU A 60 -3.19 14.06 3.29
CA GLU A 60 -2.07 13.39 2.64
C GLU A 60 -1.62 12.18 3.45
N GLU A 61 -1.48 12.31 4.78
CA GLU A 61 -1.12 11.21 5.68
C GLU A 61 -2.22 10.14 5.75
N LEU A 62 -3.50 10.53 5.81
CA LEU A 62 -4.62 9.59 5.72
C LEU A 62 -4.60 8.79 4.41
N THR A 63 -4.30 9.46 3.29
CA THR A 63 -4.18 8.80 1.98
C THR A 63 -3.01 7.82 1.98
N ALA A 64 -1.85 8.21 2.50
CA ALA A 64 -0.69 7.35 2.62
C ALA A 64 -1.00 6.10 3.47
N LEU A 65 -1.63 6.26 4.62
CA LEU A 65 -2.02 5.15 5.49
C LEU A 65 -3.02 4.20 4.82
N SER A 66 -3.96 4.71 4.04
CA SER A 66 -4.88 3.86 3.27
C SER A 66 -4.15 3.04 2.20
N VAL A 67 -3.15 3.62 1.54
CA VAL A 67 -2.32 2.91 0.56
C VAL A 67 -1.47 1.83 1.25
N ILE A 68 -0.82 2.16 2.36
CA ILE A 68 -0.04 1.21 3.16
C ILE A 68 -0.91 0.03 3.61
N GLN A 69 -2.09 0.33 4.17
CA GLN A 69 -3.02 -0.69 4.63
C GLN A 69 -3.36 -1.70 3.53
N LYS A 70 -3.60 -1.23 2.30
CA LYS A 70 -3.89 -2.08 1.13
C LYS A 70 -2.66 -2.84 0.65
N GLN A 71 -1.52 -2.17 0.52
CA GLN A 71 -0.29 -2.76 -0.02
C GLN A 71 0.23 -3.91 0.86
N TYR A 72 0.07 -3.78 2.18
CA TYR A 72 0.55 -4.76 3.15
C TYR A 72 -0.57 -5.66 3.68
N ASN A 73 -1.77 -5.61 3.09
CA ASN A 73 -2.92 -6.45 3.44
C ASN A 73 -3.25 -6.44 4.94
N PHE A 74 -3.27 -5.26 5.56
CA PHE A 74 -3.64 -5.10 6.97
C PHE A 74 -5.07 -5.60 7.18
N LYS A 75 -5.27 -6.36 8.26
CA LYS A 75 -6.60 -6.82 8.66
C LYS A 75 -7.40 -5.70 9.28
N THR A 76 -6.72 -4.76 9.94
CA THR A 76 -7.34 -3.64 10.63
C THR A 76 -7.70 -2.54 9.65
N LYS A 77 -8.97 -2.14 9.64
CA LYS A 77 -9.47 -1.05 8.77
C LYS A 77 -9.45 0.33 9.42
N THR A 78 -9.39 0.38 10.76
CA THR A 78 -9.53 1.63 11.52
C THR A 78 -8.17 2.15 11.94
N ILE A 79 -7.75 3.27 11.34
CA ILE A 79 -6.38 3.81 11.44
C ILE A 79 -5.96 4.17 12.88
N LEU A 80 -6.82 4.76 13.70
CA LEU A 80 -6.48 5.24 15.05
C LEU A 80 -6.71 4.18 16.14
N THR A 81 -6.41 2.92 15.85
CA THR A 81 -6.54 1.81 16.79
C THR A 81 -5.18 1.20 17.13
N ALA A 82 -5.11 0.55 18.29
CA ALA A 82 -3.89 -0.14 18.70
C ALA A 82 -3.52 -1.28 17.74
N ASP A 83 -4.53 -1.99 17.22
CA ASP A 83 -4.33 -3.06 16.23
C ASP A 83 -3.75 -2.52 14.93
N PHE A 84 -4.24 -1.37 14.45
CA PHE A 84 -3.67 -0.74 13.26
C PHE A 84 -2.23 -0.30 13.49
N TYR A 85 -1.94 0.36 14.61
CA TYR A 85 -0.57 0.76 14.96
C TYR A 85 0.36 -0.45 15.09
N LYS A 86 -0.14 -1.56 15.64
CA LYS A 86 0.57 -2.84 15.75
C LYS A 86 0.91 -3.41 14.38
N GLU A 87 -0.04 -3.45 13.45
CA GLU A 87 0.20 -3.90 12.07
C GLU A 87 1.20 -2.97 11.37
N LEU A 88 1.04 -1.65 11.51
CA LEU A 88 1.93 -0.64 10.97
C LEU A 88 3.37 -0.79 11.50
N TYR A 89 3.54 -1.15 12.76
CA TYR A 89 4.86 -1.40 13.33
C TYR A 89 5.44 -2.76 12.88
N SER A 90 4.60 -3.79 12.77
CA SER A 90 5.02 -5.15 12.41
C SER A 90 5.46 -5.27 10.94
N PHE A 91 4.71 -4.63 10.05
CA PHE A 91 4.92 -4.72 8.61
C PHE A 91 5.91 -3.68 8.07
N ALA A 92 6.31 -2.69 8.87
CA ALA A 92 7.22 -1.63 8.46
C ALA A 92 8.43 -2.19 7.67
N PRO A 93 8.66 -1.77 6.42
CA PRO A 93 9.82 -2.17 5.66
C PRO A 93 11.01 -1.35 6.19
N ILE A 94 12.02 -2.00 6.76
CA ILE A 94 13.21 -1.24 7.17
C ILE A 94 14.01 -0.86 5.92
N PHE A 95 14.35 0.42 5.87
CA PHE A 95 15.00 1.21 4.83
C PHE A 95 15.82 0.50 3.73
N LYS A 96 15.53 0.96 2.50
CA LYS A 96 16.29 1.01 1.23
C LYS A 96 16.04 -0.02 0.13
N GLU A 97 15.97 -1.33 0.36
CA GLU A 97 15.90 -2.25 -0.81
C GLU A 97 14.51 -2.35 -1.47
N ALA A 98 13.43 -2.23 -0.69
CA ALA A 98 12.07 -2.27 -1.24
C ALA A 98 11.66 -0.94 -1.92
N ILE A 99 12.12 0.20 -1.39
CA ILE A 99 11.77 1.52 -1.92
C ILE A 99 12.38 1.74 -3.30
N GLU A 100 13.63 1.32 -3.55
CA GLU A 100 14.25 1.47 -4.87
C GLU A 100 13.52 0.61 -5.92
N LYS A 101 13.15 -0.63 -5.58
CA LYS A 101 12.40 -1.54 -6.48
C LYS A 101 11.00 -1.02 -6.77
N ASP A 102 10.26 -0.58 -5.75
CA ASP A 102 8.91 -0.06 -5.93
C ASP A 102 8.95 1.28 -6.70
N ARG A 103 9.91 2.17 -6.41
CA ARG A 103 10.14 3.41 -7.17
C ARG A 103 10.44 3.13 -8.65
N GLN A 104 11.29 2.15 -8.95
CA GLN A 104 11.57 1.73 -10.34
C GLN A 104 10.33 1.13 -11.01
N LYS A 105 9.53 0.35 -10.28
CA LYS A 105 8.28 -0.25 -10.79
C LYS A 105 7.23 0.81 -11.11
N PHE A 106 7.06 1.81 -10.23
CA PHE A 106 6.13 2.92 -10.47
C PHE A 106 6.60 3.85 -11.60
N ALA A 107 7.91 4.14 -11.68
CA ALA A 107 8.47 4.91 -12.79
C ALA A 107 8.24 4.22 -14.15
N LYS A 108 8.42 2.89 -14.22
CA LYS A 108 8.10 2.10 -15.43
C LYS A 108 6.61 2.16 -15.79
N LEU A 109 5.72 2.02 -14.79
CA LEU A 109 4.27 2.11 -15.02
C LEU A 109 3.83 3.50 -15.50
N GLU A 110 4.47 4.57 -15.04
CA GLU A 110 4.21 5.93 -15.54
C GLU A 110 4.72 6.12 -16.97
N GLN A 111 5.93 5.63 -17.28
CA GLN A 111 6.46 5.65 -18.64
C GLN A 111 5.58 4.86 -19.62
N GLU A 112 5.13 3.65 -19.25
CA GLU A 112 4.20 2.87 -20.09
C GLU A 112 2.86 3.59 -20.31
N LYS A 113 2.34 4.31 -19.30
CA LYS A 113 1.13 5.13 -19.45
C LYS A 113 1.37 6.32 -20.38
N LEU A 114 2.55 6.93 -20.36
CA LEU A 114 2.92 8.02 -21.26
C LEU A 114 3.16 7.53 -22.69
N GLU A 115 3.78 6.37 -22.87
CA GLU A 115 3.99 5.75 -24.19
C GLU A 115 2.67 5.30 -24.83
N LYS A 116 1.77 4.70 -24.04
CA LYS A 116 0.40 4.37 -24.50
C LYS A 116 -0.43 5.61 -24.85
N LYS A 117 -0.12 6.78 -24.27
CA LYS A 117 -0.72 8.07 -24.66
C LYS A 117 -0.08 8.68 -25.91
N LYS A 118 1.22 8.48 -26.15
CA LYS A 118 1.92 8.99 -27.33
C LYS A 118 1.69 8.15 -28.59
N ASN A 119 1.49 6.84 -28.44
CA ASN A 119 1.09 5.93 -29.51
C ASN A 119 -0.27 5.31 -29.16
N PRO A 120 -1.39 5.99 -29.47
CA PRO A 120 -2.69 5.35 -29.39
C PRO A 120 -2.67 4.15 -30.34
N LYS A 121 -2.91 2.95 -29.79
CA LYS A 121 -3.18 1.77 -30.61
C LYS A 121 -4.31 2.14 -31.59
N PRO A 122 -4.16 1.91 -32.90
CA PRO A 122 -5.21 2.28 -33.84
C PRO A 122 -6.52 1.61 -33.39
N PRO A 123 -7.67 2.29 -33.52
CA PRO A 123 -8.93 1.75 -33.09
C PRO A 123 -9.11 0.40 -33.77
N THR A 124 -9.20 -0.66 -32.97
CA THR A 124 -9.61 -1.98 -33.46
C THR A 124 -10.96 -1.74 -34.13
N LYS A 125 -11.00 -1.83 -35.46
CA LYS A 125 -12.22 -1.67 -36.25
C LYS A 125 -13.31 -2.53 -35.61
N SER A 126 -14.36 -1.87 -35.14
CA SER A 126 -15.70 -2.42 -35.10
C SER A 126 -16.02 -2.97 -36.49
N LYS A 127 -16.07 -4.29 -36.65
CA LYS A 127 -16.82 -4.91 -37.73
C LYS A 127 -18.28 -4.97 -37.27
N SER A 128 -19.04 -3.92 -37.57
CA SER A 128 -20.47 -4.03 -37.81
C SER A 128 -20.69 -4.83 -39.11
N GLN A 129 -21.70 -5.73 -39.08
CA GLN A 129 -22.67 -6.08 -40.15
C GLN A 129 -22.17 -6.02 -41.60
N GLU A 130 -22.33 -7.02 -42.47
CA GLU A 130 -23.41 -7.98 -42.71
C GLU A 130 -22.84 -8.99 -43.73
N ASN A 131 -23.39 -10.21 -43.78
CA ASN A 131 -23.79 -10.87 -45.03
C ASN A 131 -24.55 -12.14 -44.67
N ASN A 132 -25.87 -12.04 -44.82
CA ASN A 132 -26.77 -13.16 -45.03
C ASN A 132 -26.31 -13.92 -46.27
N GLU A 133 -26.07 -15.22 -46.13
CA GLU A 133 -26.27 -16.29 -47.13
C GLU A 133 -25.58 -17.57 -46.65
N SER A 134 -26.30 -18.38 -45.87
CA SER A 134 -26.18 -19.86 -45.79
C SER A 134 -27.10 -20.39 -44.68
N ILE A 135 -28.39 -20.07 -44.76
CA ILE A 135 -29.46 -20.89 -44.19
C ILE A 135 -29.92 -21.79 -45.34
N GLU A 136 -29.16 -22.82 -45.68
CA GLU A 136 -29.62 -23.87 -46.61
C GLU A 136 -28.84 -25.19 -46.51
N ALA A 137 -28.35 -25.56 -45.31
CA ALA A 137 -27.65 -26.84 -45.13
C ALA A 137 -27.90 -27.55 -43.78
N LEU A 138 -29.02 -27.29 -43.10
CA LEU A 138 -29.36 -27.99 -41.84
C LEU A 138 -30.78 -28.57 -41.78
N PHE A 139 -31.41 -28.84 -42.94
CA PHE A 139 -32.60 -29.70 -43.04
C PHE A 139 -32.49 -30.63 -44.26
N ASN A 140 -31.51 -31.52 -44.23
CA ASN A 140 -31.53 -32.76 -45.02
C ASN A 140 -30.61 -33.79 -44.36
N LEU A 141 -31.13 -34.44 -43.30
CA LEU A 141 -30.91 -35.83 -42.91
C LEU A 141 -31.86 -36.19 -41.77
#